data_AF-A0A1B1YHZ8-F1
#
_entry.id   AF-A0A1B1YHZ8-F1
#
_cell.length_a   1.000
_cell.length_b   1.000
_cell.length_c   1.000
_cell.angle_alpha   90.00
_cell.angle_beta   90.00
_cell.angle_gamma   90.00
#
_symmetry.space_group_name_H-M   'P 1'
#
loop_
_entity.id
_entity.type
_entity.pdbx_description
1 polymer ?
#
loop_
_entity_poly.entity_id
_entity_poly.type
_entity_poly.pdbx_seq_one_letter_code
_entity_poly.pdbx_strand_id
1 'polypeptide(L)'
;MISNKKIIKAGDTISIRFPKDVNEKILEWVNQQSSVTNSVIKLIEREVEENGINDLSEALFFIPSQNDLMPYIFDYIGQNNNAVNGASVQDIYDYCAEKLNITNDQRCIPSKANKSKFENRVRFTILALKNKNLIEFGPKRGYYKLTNLGKYFYDNKLDVRNFDDIVEANFLNSKIKNNTNNLQ
;
A
#
# COMPACT_ATOMS: atom_id res chain seq x y z
N MET A 1 -2.79 1.62 -20.41
CA MET A 1 -2.82 3.10 -20.46
C MET A 1 -1.40 3.56 -20.77
N ILE A 2 -1.18 4.23 -21.91
CA ILE A 2 0.14 4.76 -22.26
C ILE A 2 0.38 5.98 -21.36
N SER A 3 1.36 5.88 -20.48
CA SER A 3 1.81 6.98 -19.62
C SER A 3 2.40 8.08 -20.51
N ASN A 4 1.73 9.22 -20.63
CA ASN A 4 2.25 10.45 -21.27
C ASN A 4 3.35 11.09 -20.41
N LYS A 5 4.40 10.35 -20.06
CA LYS A 5 5.56 10.89 -19.33
C LYS A 5 6.40 11.67 -20.33
N LYS A 6 6.65 12.96 -20.07
CA LYS A 6 7.53 13.79 -20.89
C LYS A 6 8.92 13.14 -20.93
N ILE A 7 9.43 12.87 -22.13
CA ILE A 7 10.79 12.38 -22.35
C ILE A 7 11.73 13.59 -22.26
N ILE A 8 12.69 13.55 -21.34
CA ILE A 8 13.73 14.57 -21.17
C ILE A 8 14.82 14.31 -22.21
N LYS A 9 15.30 15.37 -22.87
CA LYS A 9 16.37 15.32 -23.88
C LYS A 9 17.60 16.08 -23.41
N ALA A 10 18.75 15.80 -24.03
CA ALA A 10 19.97 16.57 -23.80
C ALA A 10 19.74 18.07 -24.05
N GLY A 11 20.20 18.92 -23.12
CA GLY A 11 19.96 20.36 -23.15
C GLY A 11 18.67 20.83 -22.45
N ASP A 12 17.80 19.90 -22.01
CA ASP A 12 16.64 20.27 -21.19
C ASP A 12 17.06 20.72 -19.78
N THR A 13 16.38 21.73 -19.25
CA THR A 13 16.58 22.20 -17.87
C THR A 13 15.74 21.40 -16.88
N ILE A 14 16.38 20.92 -15.81
CA ILE A 14 15.72 20.32 -14.64
C ILE A 14 15.91 21.25 -13.44
N SER A 15 14.81 21.67 -12.82
CA SER A 15 14.84 22.53 -11.62
C SER A 15 14.68 21.69 -10.35
N ILE A 16 15.62 21.81 -9.41
CA ILE A 16 15.54 21.21 -8.07
C ILE A 16 15.10 22.28 -7.07
N ARG A 17 14.10 21.96 -6.23
CA ARG A 17 13.64 22.83 -5.15
C ARG A 17 13.76 22.08 -3.82
N PHE A 18 14.46 22.68 -2.87
CA PHE A 18 14.51 22.14 -1.51
C PHE A 18 13.20 22.40 -0.76
N PRO A 19 12.67 21.41 -0.03
CA PRO A 19 11.57 21.62 0.90
C PRO A 19 12.07 22.41 2.13
N LYS A 20 11.12 22.94 2.94
CA LYS A 20 11.47 23.82 4.08
C LYS A 20 12.19 23.09 5.22
N ASP A 21 12.05 21.78 5.28
CA ASP A 21 12.59 20.85 6.28
C ASP A 21 13.77 20.04 5.75
N VAL A 22 14.43 20.52 4.68
CA VAL A 22 15.63 19.87 4.14
C VAL A 22 16.73 19.78 5.20
N ASN A 23 17.45 18.65 5.23
CA ASN A 23 18.57 18.44 6.13
C ASN A 23 19.66 19.50 5.92
N GLU A 24 20.12 20.13 7.00
CA GLU A 24 21.12 21.21 6.96
C GLU A 24 22.43 20.78 6.29
N LYS A 25 22.85 19.51 6.41
CA LYS A 25 24.04 18.98 5.75
C LYS A 25 23.91 18.96 4.23
N ILE A 26 22.68 18.80 3.71
CA ILE A 26 22.42 18.90 2.26
C ILE A 26 22.62 20.34 1.81
N LEU A 27 22.13 21.31 2.59
CA LEU A 27 22.34 22.73 2.29
C LEU A 27 23.83 23.09 2.35
N GLU A 28 24.54 22.61 3.36
CA GLU A 28 25.99 22.79 3.48
C GLU A 28 26.73 22.22 2.26
N TRP A 29 26.42 20.99 1.87
CA TRP A 29 27.02 20.36 0.70
C TRP A 29 26.77 21.17 -0.58
N VAL A 30 25.53 21.62 -0.83
CA VAL A 30 25.17 22.42 -2.01
C VAL A 30 25.98 23.72 -2.05
N ASN A 31 26.11 24.40 -0.92
CA ASN A 31 26.83 25.66 -0.81
C ASN A 31 28.35 25.51 -1.00
N GLN A 32 28.90 24.30 -0.86
CA GLN A 32 30.32 24.02 -1.11
C GLN A 32 30.61 23.71 -2.60
N GLN A 33 29.60 23.60 -3.46
CA GLN A 33 29.79 23.27 -4.87
C GLN A 33 30.09 24.53 -5.70
N SER A 34 31.12 24.49 -6.53
CA SER A 34 31.38 25.53 -7.53
C SER A 34 30.36 25.49 -8.68
N SER A 35 29.81 24.32 -8.99
CA SER A 35 28.70 24.11 -9.92
C SER A 35 27.82 22.97 -9.42
N VAL A 36 26.65 23.30 -8.88
CA VAL A 36 25.68 22.32 -8.37
C VAL A 36 25.26 21.36 -9.49
N THR A 37 25.05 21.87 -10.71
CA THR A 37 24.66 21.06 -11.87
C THR A 37 25.69 19.98 -12.19
N ASN A 38 26.98 20.32 -12.26
CA ASN A 38 28.02 19.33 -12.57
C ASN A 38 28.19 18.32 -11.44
N SER A 39 28.10 18.77 -10.17
CA SER A 39 28.17 17.87 -9.03
C SER A 39 27.01 16.87 -9.00
N VAL A 40 25.79 17.32 -9.31
CA VAL A 40 24.62 16.44 -9.42
C VAL A 40 24.76 15.47 -10.59
N ILE A 41 25.22 15.92 -11.77
CA ILE A 41 25.49 15.04 -12.92
C ILE A 41 26.48 13.94 -12.52
N LYS A 42 27.59 14.30 -11.88
CA LYS A 42 28.60 13.33 -11.43
C LYS A 42 28.05 12.30 -10.44
N LEU A 43 27.15 12.71 -9.55
CA LEU A 43 26.48 11.80 -8.62
C LEU A 43 25.52 10.85 -9.34
N ILE A 44 24.78 11.35 -10.33
CA ILE A 44 23.90 10.52 -11.16
C ILE A 44 24.71 9.52 -12.00
N GLU A 45 25.83 9.95 -12.60
CA GLU A 45 26.72 9.07 -13.36
C GLU A 45 27.24 7.94 -12.49
N ARG A 46 27.76 8.26 -11.29
CA ARG A 46 28.22 7.25 -10.33
C ARG A 46 27.12 6.26 -9.98
N GLU A 47 25.91 6.74 -9.68
CA GLU A 47 24.79 5.87 -9.35
C GLU A 47 24.44 4.92 -10.51
N VAL A 48 24.43 5.43 -11.74
CA VAL A 48 24.16 4.63 -12.93
C VAL A 48 25.26 3.61 -13.18
N GLU A 49 26.53 3.96 -12.94
CA GLU A 49 27.68 3.05 -13.06
C GLU A 49 27.64 1.94 -12.00
N GLU A 50 27.35 2.28 -10.75
CA GLU A 50 27.39 1.35 -9.61
C GLU A 50 26.13 0.47 -9.55
N ASN A 51 24.94 1.04 -9.81
CA ASN A 51 23.66 0.40 -9.55
C ASN A 51 22.76 0.25 -10.80
N GLY A 52 23.12 0.88 -11.93
CA GLY A 52 22.29 0.92 -13.13
C GLY A 52 21.21 2.00 -13.08
N ILE A 53 20.36 2.04 -14.11
CA ILE A 53 19.29 3.05 -14.22
C ILE A 53 18.06 2.59 -13.40
N ASN A 54 17.93 3.08 -12.17
CA ASN A 54 16.83 2.75 -11.26
C ASN A 54 16.03 3.97 -10.80
N ASP A 55 14.75 3.77 -10.45
CA ASP A 55 13.94 4.80 -9.81
C ASP A 55 14.22 4.84 -8.29
N LEU A 56 15.10 5.76 -7.89
CA LEU A 56 15.47 5.93 -6.47
C LEU A 56 14.32 6.46 -5.59
N SER A 57 13.19 6.88 -6.16
CA SER A 57 12.04 7.31 -5.36
C SER A 57 11.40 6.15 -4.58
N GLU A 58 11.58 4.91 -5.05
CA GLU A 58 11.08 3.71 -4.37
C GLU A 58 11.95 3.33 -3.17
N ALA A 59 13.25 3.63 -3.22
CA ALA A 59 14.20 3.35 -2.14
C ALA A 59 14.05 4.28 -0.93
N LEU A 60 13.43 5.45 -1.10
CA LEU A 60 13.40 6.49 -0.06
C LEU A 60 12.31 6.30 0.99
N PHE A 61 11.17 5.68 0.66
CA PHE A 61 10.07 5.49 1.63
C PHE A 61 9.19 4.30 1.23
N PHE A 62 9.57 3.09 1.65
CA PHE A 62 8.68 1.93 1.55
C PHE A 62 7.41 2.18 2.38
N ILE A 63 6.29 2.41 1.69
CA ILE A 63 4.96 2.32 2.27
C ILE A 63 4.29 1.09 1.62
N PRO A 64 3.83 0.10 2.39
CA PRO A 64 3.22 -1.12 1.85
C PRO A 64 2.01 -0.83 0.98
N SER A 65 1.86 -1.50 -0.16
CA SER A 65 0.69 -1.40 -1.05
C SER A 65 -0.60 -1.88 -0.37
N GLN A 66 -1.75 -1.62 -0.99
CA GLN A 66 -3.01 -2.17 -0.47
C GLN A 66 -2.98 -3.70 -0.48
N ASN A 67 -2.37 -4.31 -1.51
CA ASN A 67 -2.22 -5.76 -1.61
C ASN A 67 -1.30 -6.32 -0.54
N ASP A 68 -0.24 -5.59 -0.16
CA ASP A 68 0.65 -6.00 0.93
C ASP A 68 -0.07 -5.97 2.28
N LEU A 69 -0.91 -4.94 2.51
CA LEU A 69 -1.64 -4.75 3.75
C LEU A 69 -2.82 -5.72 3.91
N MET A 70 -3.43 -6.16 2.81
CA MET A 70 -4.73 -6.85 2.83
C MET A 70 -4.76 -8.11 3.69
N PRO A 71 -3.78 -9.03 3.59
CA PRO A 71 -3.76 -10.23 4.42
C PRO A 71 -3.64 -9.91 5.91
N TYR A 72 -2.79 -8.96 6.29
CA TYR A 72 -2.56 -8.60 7.71
C TYR A 72 -3.76 -7.91 8.34
N ILE A 73 -4.41 -7.00 7.60
CA ILE A 73 -5.63 -6.33 8.08
C ILE A 73 -6.74 -7.37 8.27
N PHE A 74 -6.92 -8.26 7.28
CA PHE A 74 -7.96 -9.27 7.35
C PHE A 74 -7.72 -10.28 8.48
N ASP A 75 -6.48 -10.75 8.63
CA ASP A 75 -6.07 -11.66 9.71
C ASP A 75 -6.31 -11.03 11.09
N TYR A 76 -5.89 -9.77 11.28
CA TYR A 76 -6.10 -9.08 12.55
C TYR A 76 -7.59 -8.90 12.91
N ILE A 77 -8.43 -8.57 11.92
CA ILE A 77 -9.88 -8.49 12.12
C ILE A 77 -10.44 -9.87 12.48
N GLY A 78 -9.96 -10.95 11.83
CA GLY A 78 -10.37 -12.32 12.13
C GLY A 78 -10.00 -12.77 13.54
N GLN A 79 -8.77 -12.51 13.99
CA GLN A 79 -8.30 -12.81 15.34
C GLN A 79 -9.16 -12.12 16.42
N ASN A 80 -9.65 -10.92 16.13
CA ASN A 80 -10.44 -10.11 17.05
C ASN A 80 -11.94 -10.16 16.78
N ASN A 81 -12.41 -11.06 15.91
CA ASN A 81 -13.80 -11.08 15.46
C ASN A 81 -14.80 -11.34 16.61
N ASN A 82 -14.38 -12.11 17.62
CA ASN A 82 -15.17 -12.46 18.79
C ASN A 82 -15.10 -11.41 19.91
N ALA A 83 -14.27 -10.38 19.78
CA ALA A 83 -14.25 -9.27 20.71
C ALA A 83 -15.61 -8.52 20.67
N VAL A 84 -16.02 -7.93 21.79
CA VAL A 84 -17.30 -7.22 21.92
C VAL A 84 -17.50 -6.24 20.77
N ASN A 85 -16.51 -5.39 20.51
CA ASN A 85 -16.57 -4.39 19.46
C ASN A 85 -15.93 -4.82 18.13
N GLY A 86 -15.14 -5.90 18.11
CA GLY A 86 -14.29 -6.27 16.98
C GLY A 86 -12.91 -5.60 17.04
N ALA A 87 -12.19 -5.58 15.91
CA ALA A 87 -10.89 -4.92 15.79
C ALA A 87 -11.04 -3.40 15.63
N SER A 88 -10.30 -2.61 16.41
CA SER A 88 -10.31 -1.15 16.25
C SER A 88 -9.38 -0.73 15.10
N VAL A 89 -9.73 0.37 14.42
CA VAL A 89 -8.89 0.91 13.35
C VAL A 89 -7.50 1.32 13.83
N GLN A 90 -7.40 1.76 15.10
CA GLN A 90 -6.12 2.16 15.68
C GLN A 90 -5.21 0.95 15.85
N ASP A 91 -5.74 -0.13 16.42
CA ASP A 91 -4.96 -1.35 16.63
C ASP A 91 -4.58 -2.01 15.30
N ILE A 92 -5.44 -1.88 14.26
CA ILE A 92 -5.09 -2.31 12.90
C ILE A 92 -3.87 -1.53 12.37
N TYR A 93 -3.77 -0.22 12.61
CA TYR A 93 -2.59 0.56 12.21
C TYR A 93 -1.34 0.06 12.90
N ASP A 94 -1.42 -0.15 14.22
CA ASP A 94 -0.27 -0.56 15.02
C ASP A 94 0.17 -1.99 14.66
N TYR A 95 -0.77 -2.91 14.48
CA TYR A 95 -0.50 -4.27 14.04
C TYR A 95 0.17 -4.33 12.65
N CYS A 96 -0.36 -3.57 11.67
CA CYS A 96 0.24 -3.54 10.34
C CYS A 96 1.62 -2.91 10.35
N ALA A 97 1.84 -1.88 11.17
CA ALA A 97 3.15 -1.24 11.30
C ALA A 97 4.17 -2.22 11.88
N GLU A 98 3.80 -2.99 12.91
CA GLU A 98 4.65 -4.01 13.50
C GLU A 98 4.96 -5.13 12.50
N LYS A 99 3.94 -5.73 11.87
CA LYS A 99 4.12 -6.87 10.95
C LYS A 99 4.94 -6.56 9.71
N LEU A 100 4.91 -5.31 9.26
CA LEU A 100 5.60 -4.86 8.06
C LEU A 100 6.85 -4.01 8.37
N ASN A 101 7.27 -3.95 9.64
CA ASN A 101 8.43 -3.19 10.10
C ASN A 101 8.40 -1.70 9.67
N ILE A 102 7.23 -1.07 9.76
CA ILE A 102 7.04 0.32 9.37
C ILE A 102 7.49 1.23 10.50
N THR A 103 8.49 2.06 10.22
CA THR A 103 9.07 2.99 11.19
C THR A 103 8.13 4.17 11.48
N ASN A 104 8.34 4.85 12.61
CA ASN A 104 7.58 6.05 12.93
C ASN A 104 7.72 7.15 11.86
N ASP A 105 8.90 7.30 11.28
CA ASP A 105 9.13 8.27 10.20
C ASP A 105 8.24 7.96 8.98
N GLN A 106 8.14 6.69 8.61
CA GLN A 106 7.26 6.23 7.53
C GLN A 106 5.77 6.44 7.86
N ARG A 107 5.38 6.24 9.13
CA ARG A 107 4.01 6.49 9.61
C ARG A 107 3.66 7.98 9.58
N CYS A 108 4.63 8.87 9.72
CA CYS A 108 4.40 10.32 9.76
C CYS A 108 4.39 10.99 8.38
N ILE A 109 4.65 10.27 7.29
CA ILE A 109 4.68 10.85 5.93
C ILE A 109 3.30 11.42 5.57
N PRO A 110 3.17 12.73 5.34
CA PRO A 110 1.89 13.34 5.03
C PRO A 110 1.41 12.98 3.63
N SER A 111 0.09 12.80 3.51
CA SER A 111 -0.63 12.74 2.24
C SER A 111 -1.13 14.12 1.85
N LYS A 112 -1.69 14.24 0.63
CA LYS A 112 -2.33 15.48 0.13
C LYS A 112 -3.45 16.02 1.03
N ALA A 113 -3.98 15.20 1.95
CA ALA A 113 -5.05 15.56 2.87
C ALA A 113 -4.57 15.79 4.31
N ASN A 114 -3.27 16.04 4.53
CA ASN A 114 -2.65 16.22 5.86
C ASN A 114 -2.87 15.05 6.84
N LYS A 115 -3.13 13.84 6.31
CA LYS A 115 -3.13 12.57 7.06
C LYS A 115 -1.95 11.72 6.65
N SER A 116 -1.51 10.79 7.51
CA SER A 116 -0.49 9.81 7.15
C SER A 116 -0.83 9.06 5.84
N LYS A 117 0.14 8.94 4.93
CA LYS A 117 0.01 8.10 3.73
C LYS A 117 -0.23 6.63 4.11
N PHE A 118 0.45 6.14 5.15
CA PHE A 118 0.28 4.78 5.65
C PHE A 118 -1.14 4.54 6.16
N GLU A 119 -1.65 5.38 7.07
CA GLU A 119 -3.02 5.24 7.58
C GLU A 119 -4.06 5.34 6.47
N ASN A 120 -3.88 6.24 5.52
CA ASN A 120 -4.77 6.33 4.36
C ASN A 120 -4.78 5.04 3.55
N ARG A 121 -3.61 4.41 3.35
CA ARG A 121 -3.51 3.13 2.66
C ARG A 121 -4.27 2.03 3.40
N VAL A 122 -4.10 1.94 4.73
CA VAL A 122 -4.85 1.01 5.58
C VAL A 122 -6.36 1.25 5.45
N ARG A 123 -6.82 2.50 5.52
CA ARG A 123 -8.24 2.84 5.36
C ARG A 123 -8.80 2.43 3.99
N PHE A 124 -8.03 2.61 2.91
CA PHE A 124 -8.45 2.17 1.58
C PHE A 124 -8.50 0.64 1.49
N THR A 125 -7.55 -0.08 2.09
CA THR A 125 -7.59 -1.54 2.14
C THR A 125 -8.79 -2.06 2.93
N ILE A 126 -9.12 -1.43 4.07
CA ILE A 126 -10.36 -1.73 4.84
C ILE A 126 -11.59 -1.52 3.95
N LEU A 127 -11.66 -0.40 3.22
CA LEU A 127 -12.76 -0.13 2.30
C LEU A 127 -12.86 -1.19 1.20
N ALA A 128 -11.72 -1.63 0.64
CA ALA A 128 -11.69 -2.69 -0.37
C ALA A 128 -12.23 -4.03 0.18
N LEU A 129 -11.79 -4.44 1.38
CA LEU A 129 -12.31 -5.64 2.05
C LEU A 129 -13.82 -5.54 2.32
N LYS A 130 -14.30 -4.35 2.72
CA LYS A 130 -15.71 -4.10 2.93
C LYS A 130 -16.52 -4.17 1.63
N ASN A 131 -16.00 -3.62 0.54
CA ASN A 131 -16.64 -3.68 -0.78
C ASN A 131 -16.73 -5.12 -1.32
N LYS A 132 -15.78 -5.98 -0.94
CA LYS A 132 -15.81 -7.44 -1.18
C LYS A 132 -16.75 -8.20 -0.23
N ASN A 133 -17.46 -7.50 0.65
CA ASN A 133 -18.33 -8.09 1.68
C ASN A 133 -17.60 -9.09 2.60
N LEU A 134 -16.29 -8.94 2.80
CA LEU A 134 -15.49 -9.79 3.70
C LEU A 134 -15.52 -9.26 5.13
N ILE A 135 -15.66 -7.94 5.31
CA ILE A 135 -15.74 -7.31 6.62
C ILE A 135 -16.93 -6.34 6.68
N GLU A 136 -17.37 -6.06 7.89
CA GLU A 136 -18.45 -5.12 8.20
C GLU A 136 -18.08 -4.23 9.41
N PHE A 137 -18.90 -3.20 9.65
CA PHE A 137 -18.72 -2.37 10.83
C PHE A 137 -19.04 -3.16 12.10
N GLY A 138 -18.19 -2.99 13.11
CA GLY A 138 -18.49 -3.44 14.46
C GLY A 138 -19.56 -2.57 15.13
N PRO A 139 -20.02 -2.96 16.33
CA PRO A 139 -21.03 -2.21 17.10
C PRO A 139 -20.64 -0.76 17.42
N LYS A 140 -19.33 -0.46 17.47
CA LYS A 140 -18.78 0.86 17.78
C LYS A 140 -18.12 1.47 16.55
N ARG A 141 -18.28 2.79 16.38
CA ARG A 141 -17.64 3.55 15.29
C ARG A 141 -16.12 3.32 15.28
N GLY A 142 -15.58 3.01 14.11
CA GLY A 142 -14.14 2.77 13.93
C GLY A 142 -13.69 1.35 14.29
N TYR A 143 -14.63 0.42 14.50
CA TYR A 143 -14.33 -0.99 14.71
C TYR A 143 -14.88 -1.83 13.55
N TYR A 144 -14.29 -3.00 13.32
CA TYR A 144 -14.62 -3.89 12.23
C TYR A 144 -14.70 -5.36 12.67
N LYS A 145 -15.56 -6.12 12.01
CA LYS A 145 -15.76 -7.57 12.20
C LYS A 145 -15.82 -8.28 10.84
N LEU A 146 -15.65 -9.60 10.85
CA LEU A 146 -15.86 -10.45 9.68
C LEU A 146 -17.35 -10.66 9.44
N THR A 147 -17.77 -10.55 8.18
CA THR A 147 -19.09 -11.05 7.75
C THR A 147 -19.11 -12.58 7.75
N ASN A 148 -20.23 -13.21 7.42
CA ASN A 148 -20.27 -14.66 7.22
C ASN A 148 -19.33 -15.14 6.09
N LEU A 149 -19.23 -14.38 5.00
CA LEU A 149 -18.29 -14.67 3.92
C LEU A 149 -16.83 -14.48 4.38
N GLY A 150 -16.57 -13.42 5.16
CA GLY A 150 -15.28 -13.20 5.78
C GLY A 150 -14.86 -14.35 6.70
N LYS A 151 -15.76 -14.82 7.57
CA LYS A 151 -15.51 -15.98 8.43
C LYS A 151 -15.15 -17.21 7.60
N TYR A 152 -15.91 -17.48 6.54
CA TYR A 152 -15.58 -18.58 5.63
C TYR A 152 -14.16 -18.46 5.05
N PHE A 153 -13.77 -17.28 4.56
CA PHE A 153 -12.41 -17.04 4.05
C PHE A 153 -11.34 -17.24 5.13
N TYR A 154 -11.59 -16.71 6.34
CA TYR A 154 -10.65 -16.80 7.45
C TYR A 154 -10.48 -18.24 7.96
N ASP A 155 -11.58 -18.94 8.21
CA ASP A 155 -11.60 -20.31 8.74
C ASP A 155 -10.96 -21.31 7.77
N ASN A 156 -11.12 -21.08 6.46
CA ASN A 156 -10.52 -21.90 5.40
C ASN A 156 -9.14 -21.40 4.94
N LYS A 157 -8.59 -20.36 5.59
CA LYS A 157 -7.28 -19.76 5.25
C LYS A 157 -7.16 -19.39 3.77
N LEU A 158 -8.24 -18.89 3.18
CA LEU A 158 -8.27 -18.43 1.80
C LEU A 158 -7.56 -17.08 1.69
N ASP A 159 -6.75 -16.93 0.65
CA ASP A 159 -6.07 -15.67 0.39
C ASP A 159 -7.06 -14.63 -0.16
N VAL A 160 -7.33 -13.60 0.63
CA VAL A 160 -8.24 -12.50 0.29
C VAL A 160 -7.78 -11.67 -0.92
N ARG A 161 -6.51 -11.79 -1.31
CA ARG A 161 -5.99 -11.16 -2.53
C ARG A 161 -6.57 -11.82 -3.79
N ASN A 162 -6.87 -13.12 -3.73
CA ASN A 162 -7.41 -13.92 -4.82
C ASN A 162 -8.95 -13.98 -4.80
N PHE A 163 -9.60 -13.04 -4.11
CA PHE A 163 -11.05 -13.05 -3.92
C PHE A 163 -11.82 -13.14 -5.24
N ASP A 164 -11.46 -12.31 -6.23
CA ASP A 164 -12.19 -12.24 -7.49
C ASP A 164 -12.08 -13.56 -8.27
N ASP A 165 -10.87 -14.14 -8.32
CA ASP A 165 -10.62 -15.44 -8.96
C ASP A 165 -11.42 -16.58 -8.28
N ILE A 166 -11.47 -16.58 -6.94
CA ILE A 166 -12.22 -17.58 -6.16
C ILE A 166 -13.73 -17.48 -6.43
N VAL A 167 -14.26 -16.26 -6.46
CA VAL A 167 -15.69 -16.02 -6.72
C VAL A 167 -16.04 -16.40 -8.15
N GLU A 168 -15.21 -16.03 -9.13
CA GLU A 168 -15.41 -16.38 -10.53
C GLU A 168 -15.37 -17.90 -10.75
N ALA A 169 -14.37 -18.58 -10.19
CA ALA A 169 -14.27 -20.04 -10.28
C ALA A 169 -15.50 -20.74 -9.68
N ASN A 170 -15.99 -20.28 -8.53
CA ASN A 170 -17.20 -20.81 -7.91
C ASN A 170 -18.45 -20.58 -8.76
N PHE A 171 -18.58 -19.38 -9.34
CA PHE A 171 -19.68 -19.06 -10.25
C PHE A 171 -19.67 -19.96 -11.50
N LEU A 172 -18.52 -20.12 -12.15
CA LEU A 172 -18.36 -21.01 -13.31
C LEU A 172 -18.70 -22.47 -12.96
N ASN A 173 -18.20 -22.98 -11.84
CA ASN A 173 -18.49 -24.34 -11.38
C ASN A 173 -19.98 -24.58 -11.14
N SER A 174 -20.69 -23.60 -10.56
CA SER A 174 -22.15 -23.70 -10.36
C SER A 174 -22.91 -23.78 -11.70
N LYS A 175 -22.50 -23.02 -12.71
CA LYS A 175 -23.10 -23.06 -14.05
C LYS A 175 -22.86 -24.39 -14.74
N ILE A 176 -21.65 -24.94 -14.65
CA ILE A 176 -21.33 -26.25 -15.22
C ILE A 176 -22.22 -27.33 -14.58
N LYS A 177 -22.31 -27.37 -13.24
CA LYS A 177 -23.13 -28.35 -12.50
C LYS A 177 -24.61 -28.29 -12.89
N ASN A 178 -25.17 -27.08 -13.00
CA ASN A 178 -26.57 -26.89 -13.38
C ASN A 178 -26.86 -27.32 -14.83
N ASN A 179 -25.90 -27.14 -15.75
CA ASN A 179 -26.04 -27.61 -17.12
C ASN A 179 -25.94 -29.13 -17.23
N THR A 180 -25.10 -29.79 -16.43
CA THR A 180 -25.05 -31.27 -16.37
C THR A 180 -26.31 -31.89 -15.79
N ASN A 181 -26.99 -31.23 -14.84
CA ASN A 181 -28.24 -31.73 -14.26
C ASN A 181 -29.47 -31.55 -15.17
N ASN A 182 -29.41 -30.64 -16.15
CA ASN A 182 -30.48 -30.45 -17.15
C ASN A 182 -30.35 -31.38 -18.38
N LEU A 183 -29.32 -32.22 -18.41
CA LEU A 183 -29.06 -33.21 -19.47
C LEU A 183 -29.37 -34.65 -19.03
N GLN A 184 -29.96 -34.83 -17.83
CA GLN A 184 -30.52 -36.09 -17.32
C GLN A 184 -32.04 -35.99 -17.26
#